data_AF-A0A454JP21-F1
#
_entry.id   AF-A0A454JP21-F1
#
_cell.length_a   1.000
_cell.length_b   1.000
_cell.length_c   1.000
_cell.angle_alpha   90.00
_cell.angle_beta   90.00
_cell.angle_gamma   90.00
#
_symmetry.space_group_name_H-M   'P 1'
#
loop_
_entity.id
_entity.type
_entity.pdbx_description
1 polymer ?
#
loop_
_entity_poly.entity_id
_entity_poly.type
_entity_poly.pdbx_seq_one_letter_code
_entity_poly.pdbx_strand_id
1 'polypeptide(L)'
;MLELRPNCEHCRTPLPPEAAHARICSFECTFCEDCVALLQQVCPNCGGGFSPRPLRPASRGRHDNDLQHYPASQREVYRPVDLAAHARWLAERQQD
;
A
#
# COMPACT_ATOMS: atom_id res chain seq x y z
N MET A 1 -4.64 14.05 3.45
CA MET A 1 -5.45 13.19 2.57
C MET A 1 -4.53 12.12 2.00
N LEU A 2 -4.96 10.86 1.89
CA LEU A 2 -4.10 9.76 1.40
C LEU A 2 -3.42 10.12 0.07
N GLU A 3 -2.13 9.84 -0.06
CA GLU A 3 -1.35 10.12 -1.28
C GLU A 3 -1.85 9.29 -2.47
N LEU A 4 -2.39 8.09 -2.24
CA LEU A 4 -2.75 7.11 -3.28
C LEU A 4 -1.57 6.83 -4.23
N ARG A 5 -0.47 6.30 -3.68
CA ARG A 5 0.76 6.01 -4.44
C ARG A 5 0.48 5.11 -5.64
N PRO A 6 1.06 5.39 -6.82
CA PRO A 6 0.64 4.82 -8.09
C PRO A 6 1.20 3.41 -8.35
N ASN A 7 2.00 2.84 -7.45
CA ASN A 7 2.66 1.55 -7.67
C ASN A 7 2.86 0.76 -6.37
N CYS A 8 3.06 -0.55 -6.52
CA CYS A 8 3.53 -1.42 -5.44
C CYS A 8 5.00 -1.11 -5.10
N GLU A 9 5.30 -0.90 -3.82
CA GLU A 9 6.67 -0.58 -3.37
C GLU A 9 7.66 -1.74 -3.58
N HIS A 10 7.20 -3.00 -3.64
CA HIS A 10 8.07 -4.16 -3.88
C HIS A 10 8.28 -4.50 -5.36
N CYS A 11 7.21 -4.67 -6.13
CA CYS A 11 7.29 -5.19 -7.51
C CYS A 11 7.02 -4.15 -8.60
N ARG A 12 6.67 -2.91 -8.23
CA ARG A 12 6.28 -1.81 -9.14
C ARG A 12 5.03 -2.07 -10.00
N THR A 13 4.25 -3.12 -9.74
CA THR A 13 2.94 -3.25 -10.38
C THR A 13 2.14 -1.95 -10.22
N PRO A 14 1.55 -1.41 -11.30
CA PRO A 14 0.73 -0.21 -11.21
C PRO A 14 -0.46 -0.41 -10.27
N LEU A 15 -0.64 0.56 -9.37
CA LEU A 15 -1.75 0.64 -8.42
C LEU A 15 -2.47 1.98 -8.62
N PRO A 16 -3.17 2.18 -9.75
CA PRO A 16 -3.95 3.38 -9.98
C PRO A 16 -5.03 3.56 -8.89
N PRO A 17 -5.60 4.76 -8.72
CA PRO A 17 -6.51 5.09 -7.62
C PRO A 17 -7.68 4.11 -7.40
N GLU A 18 -8.17 3.53 -8.48
CA GLU A 18 -9.26 2.54 -8.57
C GLU A 18 -8.82 1.08 -8.36
N ALA A 19 -7.53 0.82 -8.17
CA ALA A 19 -6.99 -0.54 -8.02
C ALA A 19 -7.50 -1.22 -6.74
N ALA A 20 -8.47 -2.14 -6.90
CA ALA A 20 -9.06 -2.91 -5.79
C ALA A 20 -8.05 -3.85 -5.09
N HIS A 21 -6.98 -4.23 -5.78
CA HIS A 21 -5.91 -5.07 -5.25
C HIS A 21 -4.79 -4.28 -4.56
N ALA A 22 -4.93 -2.95 -4.43
CA ALA A 22 -4.01 -2.15 -3.63
C ALA A 22 -4.26 -2.39 -2.13
N ARG A 23 -3.19 -2.49 -1.37
CA ARG A 23 -3.17 -2.62 0.08
C ARG A 23 -2.34 -1.49 0.67
N ILE A 24 -2.73 -1.01 1.85
CA ILE A 24 -2.11 0.14 2.51
C ILE A 24 -1.97 -0.12 4.02
N CYS A 25 -0.89 0.36 4.63
CA CYS A 25 -0.73 0.41 6.10
C CYS A 25 -1.00 1.83 6.64
N SER A 26 -0.94 2.03 7.95
CA SER A 26 -1.16 3.34 8.60
C SER A 26 -0.16 4.43 8.21
N PHE A 27 1.02 4.05 7.71
CA PHE A 27 2.05 4.97 7.20
C PHE A 27 2.00 5.14 5.67
N GLU A 28 0.90 4.71 5.06
CA GLU A 28 0.66 4.77 3.61
C GLU A 28 1.67 3.97 2.75
N CYS A 29 2.40 3.01 3.34
CA CYS A 29 3.16 2.06 2.54
C CYS A 29 2.20 1.24 1.66
N THR A 30 2.44 1.24 0.36
CA THR A 30 1.49 0.73 -0.63
C THR A 30 2.06 -0.51 -1.33
N PHE A 31 1.31 -1.61 -1.29
CA PHE A 31 1.69 -2.88 -1.93
C PHE A 31 0.50 -3.47 -2.68
N CYS A 32 0.76 -4.31 -3.70
CA CYS A 32 -0.30 -5.13 -4.28
C CYS A 32 -0.64 -6.30 -3.34
N GLU A 33 -1.84 -6.85 -3.48
CA GLU A 33 -2.31 -8.02 -2.72
C GLU A 33 -1.35 -9.21 -2.79
N ASP A 34 -0.77 -9.50 -3.96
CA ASP A 34 0.20 -10.58 -4.13
C ASP A 34 1.45 -10.37 -3.26
N CYS A 35 1.98 -9.14 -3.23
CA CYS A 35 3.12 -8.83 -2.38
C CYS A 35 2.75 -8.89 -0.90
N VAL A 36 1.55 -8.46 -0.53
CA VAL A 36 1.08 -8.57 0.86
C VAL A 36 0.99 -10.03 1.32
N ALA A 37 0.61 -10.96 0.43
CA ALA A 37 0.64 -12.38 0.72
C ALA A 37 2.08 -12.89 0.99
N LEU A 38 3.06 -12.46 0.18
CA LEU A 38 4.48 -12.77 0.42
C LEU A 38 5.00 -12.19 1.75
N LEU A 39 4.46 -11.05 2.15
CA LEU A 39 4.82 -10.33 3.37
C LEU A 39 4.06 -10.81 4.62
N GLN A 40 3.22 -11.86 4.48
CA GLN A 40 2.42 -12.45 5.55
C GLN A 40 1.54 -11.43 6.28
N GLN A 41 0.92 -10.50 5.53
CA GLN A 41 0.07 -9.43 6.07
C GLN A 41 0.77 -8.45 7.03
N VAL A 42 2.11 -8.46 7.10
CA VAL A 42 2.89 -7.54 7.93
C VAL A 42 3.74 -6.64 7.07
N CYS A 43 3.59 -5.33 7.25
CA CYS A 43 4.31 -4.33 6.50
C CYS A 43 5.82 -4.39 6.80
N PRO A 44 6.68 -4.55 5.80
CA PRO A 44 8.13 -4.65 5.99
C PRO A 44 8.78 -3.31 6.35
N ASN A 45 8.06 -2.20 6.17
CA ASN A 45 8.57 -0.85 6.44
C ASN A 45 8.25 -0.37 7.87
N CYS A 46 7.11 -0.77 8.44
CA CYS A 46 6.66 -0.30 9.76
C CYS A 46 6.23 -1.39 10.74
N GLY A 47 6.13 -2.64 10.31
CA GLY A 47 5.69 -3.77 11.13
C GLY A 47 4.18 -3.82 11.43
N GLY A 48 3.38 -2.88 10.92
CA GLY A 48 1.93 -2.87 11.05
C GLY A 48 1.22 -3.79 10.04
N GLY A 49 -0.08 -4.01 10.24
CA GLY A 49 -0.91 -4.77 9.30
C GLY A 49 -1.27 -4.00 8.02
N PHE A 50 -1.85 -4.71 7.06
CA PHE A 50 -2.41 -4.15 5.83
C PHE A 50 -3.94 -4.16 5.83
N SER A 51 -4.51 -3.16 5.16
CA SER A 51 -5.94 -3.10 4.81
C SER A 51 -6.11 -2.84 3.32
N PRO A 52 -7.28 -3.15 2.71
CA PRO A 52 -7.63 -2.65 1.39
C PRO A 52 -7.46 -1.13 1.34
N ARG A 53 -6.77 -0.62 0.30
CA ARG A 53 -6.61 0.83 0.15
C ARG A 53 -7.97 1.48 -0.15
N PRO A 54 -8.42 2.46 0.64
CA PRO A 54 -9.68 3.15 0.36
C PRO A 54 -9.68 3.79 -1.02
N LEU A 55 -10.79 3.63 -1.75
CA LEU A 55 -10.97 4.24 -3.07
C LEU A 55 -11.44 5.70 -2.92
N ARG A 56 -10.79 6.62 -3.65
CA ARG A 56 -11.29 7.99 -3.82
C ARG A 56 -12.25 8.01 -5.02
N PRO A 57 -13.45 8.60 -4.90
CA PRO A 57 -14.36 8.73 -6.03
C PRO A 57 -13.69 9.41 -7.23
N ALA A 58 -14.00 8.95 -8.44
CA ALA A 58 -13.47 9.55 -9.66
C ALA A 58 -14.02 10.97 -9.90
N SER A 59 -15.28 11.22 -9.53
CA SER A 59 -15.96 12.51 -9.68
C SER A 59 -17.18 12.61 -8.77
N ARG A 60 -17.66 13.83 -8.54
CA ARG A 60 -18.89 14.13 -7.78
C ARG A 60 -18.85 13.56 -6.37
N GLY A 61 -17.68 13.61 -5.74
CA GLY A 61 -17.53 13.28 -4.32
C GLY A 61 -18.38 14.22 -3.46
N ARG A 62 -18.81 13.78 -2.27
CA ARG A 62 -19.49 14.69 -1.34
C ARG A 62 -18.53 15.81 -0.94
N HIS A 63 -19.00 17.05 -1.02
CA HIS A 63 -18.18 18.26 -0.80
C HIS A 63 -16.92 18.28 -1.69
N ASP A 64 -17.05 17.84 -2.95
CA ASP A 64 -15.97 17.83 -3.95
C ASP A 64 -14.75 16.97 -3.55
N ASN A 65 -14.93 16.02 -2.62
CA ASN A 65 -13.87 15.09 -2.21
C ASN A 65 -13.72 13.94 -3.21
N ASP A 66 -13.17 14.25 -4.39
CA ASP A 66 -12.92 13.31 -5.49
C ASP A 66 -11.56 13.54 -6.16
N LEU A 67 -11.24 12.73 -7.16
CA LEU A 67 -9.98 12.81 -7.90
C LEU A 67 -9.86 14.04 -8.81
N GLN A 68 -10.95 14.74 -9.13
CA GLN A 68 -10.89 15.96 -9.94
C GLN A 68 -10.34 17.13 -9.13
N HIS A 69 -10.72 17.20 -7.84
CA HIS A 69 -10.28 18.25 -6.93
C HIS A 69 -9.05 17.85 -6.12
N TYR A 70 -8.92 16.56 -5.80
CA TYR A 70 -7.82 16.00 -5.03
C TYR A 70 -7.19 14.81 -5.76
N PRO A 71 -6.34 15.07 -6.76
CA PRO A 71 -5.74 14.04 -7.59
C PRO A 71 -4.87 13.09 -6.75
N ALA A 72 -4.74 11.87 -7.23
CA ALA A 72 -3.78 10.92 -6.67
C ALA A 72 -2.34 11.33 -6.98
N SER A 73 -1.42 10.89 -6.15
CA SER A 73 0.00 11.11 -6.35
C SER A 73 0.49 10.46 -7.64
N GLN A 74 1.35 11.16 -8.35
CA GLN A 74 2.11 10.64 -9.49
C GLN A 74 3.51 10.17 -9.07
N ARG A 75 3.89 10.36 -7.79
CA ARG A 75 5.20 9.98 -7.28
C ARG A 75 5.22 8.48 -7.01
N GLU A 76 6.00 7.77 -7.82
CA GLU A 76 6.31 6.37 -7.55
C GLU A 76 7.20 6.22 -6.31
N VAL A 77 6.98 5.13 -5.58
CA VAL A 77 7.86 4.71 -4.49
C VAL A 77 8.30 3.29 -4.78
N TYR A 78 9.60 3.08 -4.97
CA TYR A 78 10.17 1.77 -5.21
C TYR A 78 11.18 1.44 -4.12
N ARG A 79 10.82 0.47 -3.27
CA ARG A 79 11.61 0.00 -2.13
C ARG A 79 11.46 -1.52 -2.04
N PRO A 80 12.16 -2.27 -2.92
CA PRO A 80 12.04 -3.71 -2.95
C PRO A 80 12.48 -4.34 -1.62
N VAL A 81 11.60 -5.16 -1.08
CA VAL A 81 11.81 -5.91 0.17
C VAL A 81 12.73 -7.10 -0.06
N ASP A 82 13.69 -7.29 0.84
CA ASP A 82 14.37 -8.58 1.04
C ASP A 82 13.42 -9.51 1.80
N LEU A 83 12.77 -10.42 1.05
CA LEU A 83 11.78 -11.35 1.61
C LEU A 83 12.38 -12.31 2.64
N ALA A 84 13.65 -12.70 2.48
CA ALA A 84 14.31 -13.60 3.43
C ALA A 84 14.60 -12.88 4.75
N ALA A 85 15.06 -11.62 4.69
CA ALA A 85 15.25 -10.80 5.88
C ALA A 85 13.93 -10.53 6.61
N HIS A 86 12.86 -10.19 5.86
CA HIS A 86 11.53 -9.97 6.44
C HIS A 86 11.00 -11.22 7.14
N ALA A 87 11.13 -12.40 6.50
CA ALA A 87 10.69 -13.66 7.10
C ALA A 87 11.44 -14.01 8.40
N ARG A 88 12.75 -13.74 8.46
CA ARG A 88 13.53 -13.92 9.71
C ARG A 88 13.03 -13.00 10.82
N TRP A 89 12.84 -11.72 10.53
CA TRP A 89 12.34 -10.75 11.50
C TRP A 89 10.93 -11.10 12.02
N LEU A 90 10.05 -11.63 11.17
CA LEU A 90 8.73 -12.12 11.59
C LEU A 90 8.82 -13.30 12.57
N ALA A 91 9.72 -14.25 12.31
CA ALA A 91 9.90 -15.42 13.16
C ALA A 91 10.40 -15.05 14.56
N GLU A 92 11.27 -14.04 14.66
CA GLU A 92 11.77 -13.52 15.93
C GLU A 92 10.66 -12.83 16.74
N ARG A 93 9.78 -12.06 16.10
CA ARG A 93 8.69 -11.33 16.77
C ARG A 93 7.57 -12.19 17.34
N GLN A 94 7.37 -13.40 16.83
CA GLN A 94 6.31 -14.31 17.31
C GLN A 94 6.67 -15.01 18.63
N GLN A 95 7.87 -14.73 19.17
CA GLN A 95 8.37 -15.30 20.41
C GLN A 95 8.13 -14.39 21.64
N ASP A 96 7.58 -13.20 21.41
CA ASP A 96 7.18 -12.21 22.43
C ASP A 96 5.66 -12.21 22.65
#